data_AF-A0A2N3I9I2-F1
#
_entry.id   AF-A0A2N3I9I2-F1
#
_cell.length_a   1.000
_cell.length_b   1.000
_cell.length_c   1.000
_cell.angle_alpha   90.00
_cell.angle_beta   90.00
_cell.angle_gamma   90.00
#
_symmetry.space_group_name_H-M   'P 1'
#
loop_
_entity.id
_entity.type
_entity.pdbx_description
1 polymer ?
#
loop_
_entity_poly.entity_id
_entity_poly.type
_entity_poly.pdbx_seq_one_letter_code
_entity_poly.pdbx_strand_id
1 'polypeptide(L)'
;MKKFILILAICFSAVGVFAQSAAQFKNDGNTALKSKDYKTALVNYEKYLAAEDTEKDPALVFNLGYCAIKLKKYAKAEQYFGQSVENKYKTSIAYLYKAKAQKSQKKYEDMIVTLNKGIAACPTKNSKLVSELAKHYLLEGQSAQKADKFELAEDLYKKAGNVKSKLQVDALFSLGTLYYNKGAKIMQAATPTANTEPENYKAESAKAKTYFQKAIVELNKAKAIAPAREDVTSTITTIKGLL
;
A
#
# COMPACT_ATOMS: atom_id res chain seq x y z
N MET A 1 27.29 76.25 37.21
CA MET A 1 28.16 75.10 36.93
C MET A 1 27.97 74.02 37.99
N LYS A 2 27.34 72.89 37.63
CA LYS A 2 27.73 71.51 38.01
C LYS A 2 26.61 70.56 37.58
N LYS A 3 27.00 69.60 36.73
CA LYS A 3 26.19 68.57 36.09
C LYS A 3 25.83 67.51 37.14
N PHE A 4 24.59 67.02 37.12
CA PHE A 4 24.27 65.68 37.62
C PHE A 4 23.31 65.01 36.64
N ILE A 5 23.91 64.19 35.79
CA ILE A 5 23.22 63.21 34.95
C ILE A 5 22.97 62.01 35.85
N LEU A 6 21.70 61.69 36.13
CA LEU A 6 21.31 60.45 36.80
C LEU A 6 20.87 59.46 35.73
N ILE A 7 21.77 58.52 35.42
CA ILE A 7 21.49 57.33 34.59
C ILE A 7 20.71 56.36 35.47
N LEU A 8 19.44 56.10 35.14
CA LEU A 8 18.70 55.00 35.74
C LEU A 8 18.81 53.78 34.82
N ALA A 9 19.51 52.77 35.33
CA ALA A 9 19.81 51.51 34.66
C ALA A 9 18.52 50.75 34.27
N ILE A 10 18.41 50.43 32.99
CA ILE A 10 17.44 49.47 32.48
C ILE A 10 17.93 48.08 32.91
N CYS A 11 17.30 47.51 33.93
CA CYS A 11 17.43 46.09 34.25
C CYS A 11 16.77 45.28 33.13
N PHE A 12 17.52 45.00 32.05
CA PHE A 12 17.26 43.82 31.23
C PHE A 12 17.59 42.61 32.10
N SER A 13 16.61 42.10 32.84
CA SER A 13 16.64 40.69 33.25
C SER A 13 16.54 39.87 31.97
N ALA A 14 17.70 39.56 31.38
CA ALA A 14 17.82 38.46 30.46
C ALA A 14 17.36 37.21 31.20
N VAL A 15 16.08 36.87 31.05
CA VAL A 15 15.61 35.51 31.29
C VAL A 15 16.36 34.70 30.25
N GLY A 16 17.49 34.12 30.67
CA GLY A 16 18.29 33.25 29.84
C GLY A 16 17.40 32.10 29.39
N VAL A 17 16.85 32.21 28.19
CA VAL A 17 16.39 31.05 27.45
C VAL A 17 17.69 30.31 27.14
N PHE A 18 18.11 29.41 28.04
CA PHE A 18 19.17 28.46 27.73
C PHE A 18 18.69 27.72 26.47
N ALA A 19 19.31 28.03 25.33
CA ALA A 19 19.02 27.33 24.09
C ALA A 19 19.32 25.85 24.35
N GLN A 20 18.27 25.03 24.32
CA GLN A 20 18.38 23.59 24.52
C GLN A 20 19.22 23.01 23.37
N SER A 21 20.24 22.21 23.68
CA SER A 21 21.13 21.64 22.66
C SER A 21 20.41 20.58 21.82
N ALA A 22 20.91 20.33 20.60
CA ALA A 22 20.42 19.24 19.77
C ALA A 22 20.39 17.90 20.54
N ALA A 23 21.47 17.60 21.27
CA ALA A 23 21.56 16.36 22.06
C ALA A 23 20.39 16.21 23.06
N GLN A 24 19.99 17.30 23.72
CA GLN A 24 18.88 17.25 24.66
C GLN A 24 17.55 17.02 23.95
N PHE A 25 17.28 17.71 22.84
CA PHE A 25 16.06 17.47 22.04
C PHE A 25 15.95 16.01 21.60
N LYS A 26 17.05 15.42 21.14
CA LYS A 26 17.09 13.99 20.77
C LYS A 26 16.79 13.08 21.97
N ASN A 27 17.36 13.34 23.13
CA ASN A 27 17.13 12.55 24.34
C ASN A 27 15.69 12.64 24.82
N ASP A 28 15.11 13.84 24.88
CA ASP A 28 13.72 14.05 25.27
C ASP A 28 12.76 13.38 24.27
N GLY A 29 13.07 13.47 22.98
CA GLY A 29 12.33 12.77 21.92
C GLY A 29 12.37 11.25 22.10
N ASN A 30 13.54 10.69 22.42
CA ASN A 30 13.70 9.25 22.69
C ASN A 30 12.91 8.81 23.94
N THR A 31 12.95 9.59 25.01
CA THR A 31 12.19 9.32 26.23
C THR A 31 10.69 9.34 25.94
N ALA A 32 10.20 10.36 25.25
CA ALA A 32 8.80 10.45 24.84
C ALA A 32 8.38 9.28 23.94
N LEU A 33 9.22 8.90 22.96
CA LEU A 33 8.95 7.76 22.07
C LEU A 33 8.84 6.44 22.85
N LYS A 34 9.74 6.20 23.81
CA LYS A 34 9.69 5.01 24.69
C LYS A 34 8.39 4.97 25.50
N SER A 35 7.93 6.12 25.98
CA SER A 35 6.65 6.27 26.68
C SER A 35 5.42 6.30 25.76
N LYS A 36 5.60 6.11 24.44
CA LYS A 36 4.57 6.19 23.40
C LYS A 36 3.89 7.58 23.31
N ASP A 37 4.48 8.61 23.88
CA ASP A 37 4.06 10.00 23.66
C ASP A 37 4.60 10.47 22.30
N TYR A 38 3.90 10.05 21.25
CA TYR A 38 4.30 10.36 19.87
C TYR A 38 4.25 11.85 19.56
N LYS A 39 3.40 12.62 20.26
CA LYS A 39 3.26 14.06 20.05
C LYS A 39 4.52 14.78 20.53
N THR A 40 4.92 14.52 21.78
CA THR A 40 6.13 15.10 22.36
C THR A 40 7.38 14.61 21.64
N ALA A 41 7.42 13.31 21.29
CA ALA A 41 8.53 12.75 20.51
C ALA A 41 8.71 13.46 19.17
N LEU A 42 7.62 13.63 18.40
CA LEU A 42 7.66 14.32 17.11
C LEU A 42 8.16 15.76 17.26
N VAL A 43 7.64 16.51 18.23
CA VAL A 43 8.05 17.91 18.47
C VAL A 43 9.53 18.00 18.81
N ASN A 44 10.02 17.18 19.73
CA ASN A 44 11.42 17.22 20.13
C ASN A 44 12.36 16.75 19.01
N TYR A 45 11.99 15.74 18.23
CA TYR A 45 12.78 15.35 17.06
C TYR A 45 12.76 16.40 15.94
N GLU A 46 11.66 17.14 15.74
CA GLU A 46 11.61 18.26 14.79
C GLU A 46 12.49 19.42 15.26
N LYS A 47 12.51 19.73 16.56
CA LYS A 47 13.45 20.69 17.15
C LYS A 47 14.89 20.23 17.02
N TYR A 48 15.16 18.93 17.22
CA TYR A 48 16.47 18.35 16.93
C TYR A 48 16.86 18.67 15.50
N LEU A 49 16.06 18.33 14.47
CA LEU A 49 16.45 18.61 13.09
C LEU A 49 16.62 20.10 12.73
N ALA A 50 16.10 21.02 13.54
CA ALA A 50 16.19 22.46 13.30
C ALA A 50 17.36 23.14 14.03
N ALA A 51 18.07 22.43 14.91
CA ALA A 51 19.18 23.01 15.67
C ALA A 51 20.47 23.12 14.82
N GLU A 52 21.30 24.12 15.11
CA GLU A 52 22.52 24.42 14.35
C GLU A 52 23.64 23.38 14.57
N ASP A 53 23.67 22.76 15.76
CA ASP A 53 24.68 21.80 16.20
C ASP A 53 24.28 20.34 15.91
N THR A 54 23.49 20.11 14.86
CA THR A 54 22.90 18.80 14.59
C THR A 54 23.75 17.91 13.71
N GLU A 55 23.68 16.62 14.00
CA GLU A 55 24.32 15.58 13.19
C GLU A 55 23.28 14.79 12.41
N LYS A 56 23.71 14.21 11.28
CA LYS A 56 22.85 13.35 10.47
C LYS A 56 22.53 12.06 11.23
N ASP A 57 21.27 11.88 11.62
CA ASP A 57 20.77 10.67 12.28
C ASP A 57 19.64 10.00 11.47
N PRO A 58 19.95 9.01 10.60
CA PRO A 58 18.94 8.29 9.84
C PRO A 58 17.91 7.54 10.70
N ALA A 59 18.28 7.11 11.91
CA ALA A 59 17.36 6.42 12.81
C ALA A 59 16.31 7.38 13.37
N LEU A 60 16.70 8.60 13.70
CA LEU A 60 15.79 9.65 14.14
C LEU A 60 14.80 10.05 13.03
N VAL A 61 15.26 10.18 11.77
CA VAL A 61 14.37 10.45 10.62
C VAL A 61 13.31 9.35 10.46
N PHE A 62 13.69 8.09 10.63
CA PHE A 62 12.71 6.99 10.62
C PHE A 62 11.72 7.09 11.79
N ASN A 63 12.19 7.46 12.99
CA ASN A 63 11.35 7.64 14.17
C ASN A 63 10.37 8.82 14.02
N LEU A 64 10.79 9.91 13.36
CA LEU A 64 9.90 11.02 12.98
C LEU A 64 8.75 10.54 12.10
N GLY A 65 9.06 9.76 11.06
CA GLY A 65 8.05 9.14 10.20
C GLY A 65 7.10 8.24 10.98
N TYR A 66 7.63 7.43 11.90
CA TYR A 66 6.82 6.56 12.75
C TYR A 66 5.90 7.34 13.69
N CYS A 67 6.39 8.39 14.36
CA CYS A 67 5.58 9.27 15.19
C CYS A 67 4.49 9.96 14.35
N ALA A 68 4.84 10.45 13.17
CA ALA A 68 3.89 11.09 12.26
C ALA A 68 2.77 10.13 11.84
N ILE A 69 3.06 8.85 11.54
CA ILE A 69 2.03 7.82 11.29
C ILE A 69 1.11 7.64 12.49
N LYS A 70 1.67 7.52 13.71
CA LYS A 70 0.89 7.31 14.92
C LYS A 70 -0.05 8.48 15.22
N LEU A 71 0.35 9.68 14.84
CA LEU A 71 -0.44 10.90 14.95
C LEU A 71 -1.32 11.17 13.71
N LYS A 72 -1.40 10.25 12.75
CA LYS A 72 -2.13 10.39 11.48
C LYS A 72 -1.70 11.62 10.65
N LYS A 73 -0.48 12.13 10.86
CA LYS A 73 0.14 13.21 10.07
C LYS A 73 0.77 12.62 8.80
N TYR A 74 -0.06 12.11 7.90
CA TYR A 74 0.38 11.27 6.79
C TYR A 74 1.32 11.97 5.79
N ALA A 75 1.11 13.26 5.51
CA ALA A 75 2.02 14.02 4.63
C ALA A 75 3.44 14.10 5.22
N LYS A 76 3.57 14.41 6.52
CA LYS A 76 4.86 14.39 7.23
C LYS A 76 5.46 12.99 7.26
N ALA A 77 4.64 11.96 7.49
CA ALA A 77 5.12 10.58 7.46
C ALA A 77 5.69 10.19 6.10
N GLU A 78 4.99 10.52 5.01
CA GLU A 78 5.43 10.29 3.64
C GLU A 78 6.79 10.95 3.38
N GLN A 79 6.96 12.21 3.79
CA GLN A 79 8.21 12.95 3.70
C GLN A 79 9.35 12.25 4.46
N TYR A 80 9.17 11.99 5.76
CA TYR A 80 10.22 11.41 6.59
C TYR A 80 10.59 9.99 6.18
N PHE A 81 9.63 9.16 5.76
CA PHE A 81 9.96 7.85 5.20
C PHE A 81 10.63 7.94 3.83
N GLY A 82 10.34 8.98 3.03
CA GLY A 82 11.11 9.31 1.83
C GLY A 82 12.58 9.59 2.15
N GLN A 83 12.84 10.45 3.13
CA GLN A 83 14.20 10.74 3.60
C GLN A 83 14.89 9.48 4.18
N SER A 84 14.15 8.61 4.89
CA SER A 84 14.70 7.34 5.37
C SER A 84 15.10 6.40 4.23
N VAL A 85 14.35 6.40 3.12
CA VAL A 85 14.70 5.66 1.90
C VAL A 85 15.98 6.22 1.28
N GLU A 86 16.08 7.55 1.13
CA GLU A 86 17.28 8.24 0.61
C GLU A 86 18.51 7.95 1.47
N ASN A 87 18.34 7.92 2.79
CA ASN A 87 19.39 7.58 3.75
C ASN A 87 19.72 6.08 3.83
N LYS A 88 19.08 5.23 3.01
CA LYS A 88 19.23 3.77 3.01
C LYS A 88 19.02 3.13 4.39
N TYR A 89 18.21 3.76 5.25
CA TYR A 89 17.96 3.29 6.61
C TYR A 89 16.64 2.52 6.66
N LYS A 90 16.69 1.26 7.10
CA LYS A 90 15.53 0.34 7.14
C LYS A 90 14.71 0.36 5.83
N THR A 91 15.40 0.44 4.69
CA THR A 91 14.85 0.80 3.36
C THR A 91 13.52 0.12 3.02
N SER A 92 13.42 -1.22 3.12
CA SER A 92 12.17 -1.94 2.84
C SER A 92 11.00 -1.48 3.72
N ILE A 93 11.26 -1.29 5.03
CA ILE A 93 10.24 -0.85 5.98
C ILE A 93 9.90 0.63 5.75
N ALA A 94 10.88 1.46 5.38
CA ALA A 94 10.63 2.85 5.01
C ALA A 94 9.73 2.95 3.77
N TYR A 95 10.00 2.19 2.71
CA TYR A 95 9.10 2.08 1.55
C TYR A 95 7.69 1.64 1.96
N LEU A 96 7.58 0.63 2.83
CA LEU A 96 6.27 0.13 3.28
C LEU A 96 5.47 1.21 4.01
N TYR A 97 6.10 1.94 4.94
CA TYR A 97 5.39 2.99 5.67
C TYR A 97 5.13 4.24 4.83
N LYS A 98 6.01 4.59 3.88
CA LYS A 98 5.75 5.62 2.88
C LYS A 98 4.50 5.29 2.06
N ALA A 99 4.42 4.07 1.53
CA ALA A 99 3.26 3.59 0.80
C ALA A 99 1.98 3.62 1.66
N LYS A 100 2.05 3.21 2.93
CA LYS A 100 0.91 3.31 3.86
C LYS A 100 0.46 4.74 4.13
N ALA A 101 1.41 5.68 4.23
CA ALA A 101 1.10 7.10 4.36
C ALA A 101 0.40 7.65 3.11
N GLN A 102 0.87 7.28 1.92
CA GLN A 102 0.26 7.65 0.63
C GLN A 102 -1.15 7.07 0.49
N LYS A 103 -1.33 5.79 0.82
CA LYS A 103 -2.64 5.14 0.88
C LYS A 103 -3.63 5.87 1.79
N SER A 104 -3.18 6.28 2.98
CA SER A 104 -4.01 7.01 3.95
C SER A 104 -4.40 8.41 3.45
N GLN A 105 -3.63 8.97 2.51
CA GLN A 105 -3.93 10.20 1.79
C GLN A 105 -4.72 9.97 0.49
N LYS A 106 -5.14 8.71 0.21
CA LYS A 106 -5.78 8.29 -1.05
C LYS A 106 -4.91 8.51 -2.31
N LYS A 107 -3.60 8.64 -2.15
CA LYS A 107 -2.62 8.72 -3.26
C LYS A 107 -2.24 7.32 -3.74
N TYR A 108 -3.19 6.62 -4.38
CA TYR A 108 -3.01 5.20 -4.72
C TYR A 108 -1.95 4.97 -5.81
N GLU A 109 -1.85 5.84 -6.80
CA GLU A 109 -0.81 5.74 -7.84
C GLU A 109 0.60 5.91 -7.25
N ASP A 110 0.79 6.92 -6.40
CA ASP A 110 2.06 7.13 -5.69
C ASP A 110 2.43 5.95 -4.79
N MET A 111 1.43 5.35 -4.13
CA MET A 111 1.59 4.15 -3.33
C MET A 111 2.07 2.98 -4.19
N ILE A 112 1.45 2.72 -5.35
CA ILE A 112 1.85 1.64 -6.27
C ILE A 112 3.29 1.85 -6.74
N VAL A 113 3.64 3.08 -7.17
CA VAL A 113 5.00 3.43 -7.59
C VAL A 113 5.99 3.20 -6.44
N THR A 114 5.65 3.61 -5.23
CA THR A 114 6.51 3.44 -4.04
C THR A 114 6.70 1.98 -3.69
N LEU A 115 5.65 1.15 -3.76
CA LEU A 115 5.73 -0.29 -3.51
C LEU A 115 6.61 -0.98 -4.56
N ASN A 116 6.42 -0.69 -5.85
CA ASN A 116 7.23 -1.27 -6.92
C ASN A 116 8.72 -0.89 -6.80
N LYS A 117 9.01 0.39 -6.54
CA LYS A 117 10.40 0.83 -6.26
C LYS A 117 11.00 0.11 -5.06
N GLY A 118 10.23 -0.05 -3.98
CA GLY A 118 10.68 -0.79 -2.81
C GLY A 118 10.92 -2.28 -3.06
N ILE A 119 10.07 -2.92 -3.87
CA ILE A 119 10.23 -4.33 -4.26
C ILE A 119 11.54 -4.52 -5.04
N ALA A 120 11.80 -3.66 -6.02
CA ALA A 120 13.02 -3.68 -6.83
C ALA A 120 14.27 -3.37 -5.98
N ALA A 121 14.20 -2.39 -5.08
CA ALA A 121 15.33 -1.99 -4.24
C ALA A 121 15.65 -2.98 -3.11
N CYS A 122 14.75 -3.91 -2.76
CA CYS A 122 14.90 -4.81 -1.61
C CYS A 122 14.56 -6.27 -1.95
N PRO A 123 15.29 -6.93 -2.88
CA PRO A 123 14.91 -8.23 -3.44
C PRO A 123 14.74 -9.35 -2.41
N THR A 124 15.49 -9.30 -1.30
CA THR A 124 15.45 -10.33 -0.24
C THR A 124 14.54 -9.98 0.94
N LYS A 125 14.08 -8.71 1.05
CA LYS A 125 13.30 -8.21 2.18
C LYS A 125 12.02 -7.49 1.73
N ASN A 126 11.39 -7.92 0.65
CA ASN A 126 10.21 -7.24 0.07
C ASN A 126 8.87 -7.94 0.33
N SER A 127 8.81 -9.06 1.05
CA SER A 127 7.57 -9.85 1.22
C SER A 127 6.37 -9.03 1.70
N LYS A 128 6.57 -8.06 2.60
CA LYS A 128 5.52 -7.14 3.08
C LYS A 128 5.09 -6.12 2.01
N LEU A 129 6.00 -5.65 1.18
CA LEU A 129 5.71 -4.74 0.07
C LEU A 129 4.90 -5.45 -1.01
N VAL A 130 5.38 -6.63 -1.41
CA VAL A 130 4.71 -7.57 -2.33
C VAL A 130 3.29 -7.88 -1.84
N SER A 131 3.13 -8.18 -0.55
CA SER A 131 1.82 -8.47 0.03
C SER A 131 0.88 -7.25 0.04
N GLU A 132 1.37 -6.05 0.36
CA GLU A 132 0.55 -4.84 0.34
C GLU A 132 0.11 -4.50 -1.10
N LEU A 133 1.00 -4.67 -2.08
CA LEU A 133 0.69 -4.44 -3.51
C LEU A 133 -0.36 -5.43 -4.02
N ALA A 134 -0.15 -6.73 -3.78
CA ALA A 134 -1.12 -7.76 -4.17
C ALA A 134 -2.48 -7.55 -3.49
N LYS A 135 -2.49 -7.17 -2.21
CA LYS A 135 -3.71 -6.86 -1.47
C LYS A 135 -4.46 -5.68 -2.08
N HIS A 136 -3.75 -4.61 -2.46
CA HIS A 136 -4.40 -3.47 -3.10
C HIS A 136 -5.09 -3.87 -4.40
N TYR A 137 -4.36 -4.51 -5.32
CA TYR A 137 -4.95 -4.95 -6.59
C TYR A 137 -6.12 -5.92 -6.40
N LEU A 138 -6.02 -6.86 -5.46
CA LEU A 138 -7.10 -7.81 -5.19
C LEU A 138 -8.37 -7.10 -4.70
N LEU A 139 -8.25 -6.16 -3.76
CA LEU A 139 -9.41 -5.44 -3.20
C LEU A 139 -10.04 -4.48 -4.21
N GLU A 140 -9.23 -3.79 -5.02
CA GLU A 140 -9.75 -2.95 -6.11
C GLU A 140 -10.43 -3.82 -7.17
N GLY A 141 -9.88 -4.99 -7.49
CA GLY A 141 -10.48 -5.95 -8.43
C GLY A 141 -11.84 -6.45 -7.94
N GLN A 142 -11.96 -6.76 -6.65
CA GLN A 142 -13.24 -7.12 -6.02
C GLN A 142 -14.25 -5.98 -6.06
N SER A 143 -13.80 -4.75 -5.86
CA SER A 143 -14.66 -3.56 -5.94
C SER A 143 -15.13 -3.30 -7.37
N ALA A 144 -14.24 -3.43 -8.35
CA ALA A 144 -14.57 -3.33 -9.77
C ALA A 144 -15.55 -4.42 -10.22
N GLN A 145 -15.35 -5.66 -9.77
CA GLN A 145 -16.27 -6.77 -10.06
C GLN A 145 -17.66 -6.52 -9.49
N LYS A 146 -17.77 -6.04 -8.24
CA LYS A 146 -19.06 -5.68 -7.63
C LYS A 146 -19.75 -4.52 -8.34
N ALA A 147 -18.99 -3.66 -9.00
CA ALA A 147 -19.49 -2.54 -9.79
C ALA A 147 -19.70 -2.88 -11.27
N ASP A 148 -19.69 -4.17 -11.64
CA ASP A 148 -19.84 -4.67 -13.02
C ASP A 148 -18.81 -4.12 -14.03
N LYS A 149 -17.65 -3.64 -13.54
CA LYS A 149 -16.53 -3.16 -14.37
C LYS A 149 -15.58 -4.30 -14.71
N PHE A 150 -16.01 -5.15 -15.65
CA PHE A 150 -15.32 -6.40 -15.99
C PHE A 150 -13.84 -6.21 -16.37
N GLU A 151 -13.54 -5.30 -17.30
CA GLU A 151 -12.19 -5.10 -17.84
C GLU A 151 -11.23 -4.61 -16.75
N LEU A 152 -11.72 -3.72 -15.86
CA LEU A 152 -10.94 -3.24 -14.73
C LEU A 152 -10.70 -4.34 -13.69
N ALA A 153 -11.71 -5.14 -13.36
CA ALA A 153 -11.55 -6.27 -12.45
C ALA A 153 -10.56 -7.31 -13.01
N GLU A 154 -10.65 -7.58 -14.31
CA GLU A 154 -9.75 -8.49 -15.02
C GLU A 154 -8.28 -8.02 -14.92
N ASP A 155 -8.00 -6.76 -15.26
CA ASP A 155 -6.65 -6.19 -15.16
C ASP A 155 -6.10 -6.24 -13.73
N LEU A 156 -6.92 -5.87 -12.74
CA LEU A 156 -6.51 -5.85 -11.33
C LEU A 156 -6.23 -7.25 -10.79
N TYR A 157 -7.08 -8.24 -11.09
CA TYR A 157 -6.81 -9.62 -10.67
C TYR A 157 -5.60 -10.21 -11.37
N LYS A 158 -5.35 -9.90 -12.66
CA LYS A 158 -4.11 -10.28 -13.35
C LYS A 158 -2.89 -9.69 -12.65
N LYS A 159 -2.93 -8.39 -12.31
CA LYS A 159 -1.85 -7.73 -11.56
C LYS A 159 -1.62 -8.39 -10.21
N ALA A 160 -2.67 -8.73 -9.46
CA ALA A 160 -2.55 -9.42 -8.18
C ALA A 160 -2.01 -10.86 -8.32
N GLY A 161 -2.46 -11.61 -9.33
CA GLY A 161 -2.06 -13.00 -9.61
C GLY A 161 -0.64 -13.15 -10.18
N ASN A 162 -0.08 -12.07 -10.75
CA ASN A 162 1.31 -12.05 -11.22
C ASN A 162 2.33 -11.77 -10.10
N VAL A 163 1.87 -11.31 -8.94
CA VAL A 163 2.73 -11.02 -7.80
C VAL A 163 2.86 -12.28 -6.93
N LYS A 164 4.10 -12.77 -6.74
CA LYS A 164 4.43 -13.94 -5.88
C LYS A 164 4.18 -13.64 -4.40
N SER A 165 2.92 -13.60 -4.01
CA SER A 165 2.44 -13.31 -2.66
C SER A 165 1.59 -14.46 -2.12
N LYS A 166 1.28 -14.44 -0.82
CA LYS A 166 0.32 -15.39 -0.23
C LYS A 166 -1.10 -15.26 -0.84
N LEU A 167 -1.41 -14.12 -1.46
CA LEU A 167 -2.71 -13.83 -2.09
C LEU A 167 -2.75 -14.24 -3.57
N GLN A 168 -1.65 -14.78 -4.12
CA GLN A 168 -1.56 -15.12 -5.54
C GLN A 168 -2.64 -16.12 -5.95
N VAL A 169 -2.85 -17.17 -5.14
CA VAL A 169 -3.86 -18.20 -5.39
C VAL A 169 -5.27 -17.59 -5.37
N ASP A 170 -5.56 -16.71 -4.41
CA ASP A 170 -6.87 -16.06 -4.30
C ASP A 170 -7.16 -15.11 -5.46
N ALA A 171 -6.13 -14.41 -5.95
CA ALA A 171 -6.25 -13.55 -7.13
C ALA A 171 -6.50 -14.37 -8.41
N LEU A 172 -5.76 -15.46 -8.62
CA LEU A 172 -5.97 -16.36 -9.75
C LEU A 172 -7.35 -17.02 -9.71
N PHE A 173 -7.80 -17.43 -8.51
CA PHE A 173 -9.15 -17.94 -8.32
C PHE A 173 -10.22 -16.87 -8.59
N SER A 174 -10.03 -15.64 -8.11
CA SER A 174 -10.95 -14.52 -8.39
C SER A 174 -11.03 -14.22 -9.88
N LEU A 175 -9.90 -14.25 -10.61
CA LEU A 175 -9.88 -14.10 -12.06
C LEU A 175 -10.58 -15.25 -12.79
N GLY A 176 -10.33 -16.49 -12.35
CA GLY A 176 -10.99 -17.68 -12.90
C GLY A 176 -12.52 -17.63 -12.73
N THR A 177 -12.99 -17.27 -11.54
CA THR A 177 -14.42 -17.10 -11.26
C THR A 177 -15.04 -15.91 -12.00
N LEU A 178 -14.31 -14.81 -12.18
CA LEU A 178 -14.74 -13.67 -13.01
C LEU A 178 -15.02 -14.12 -14.45
N TYR A 179 -14.10 -14.88 -15.06
CA TYR A 179 -14.29 -15.44 -16.40
C TYR A 179 -15.44 -16.44 -16.46
N TYR A 180 -15.52 -17.36 -15.51
CA TYR A 180 -16.62 -18.33 -15.43
C TYR A 180 -17.98 -17.63 -15.41
N ASN A 181 -18.16 -16.64 -14.53
CA ASN A 181 -19.40 -15.89 -14.40
C ASN A 181 -19.75 -15.12 -15.69
N LYS A 182 -18.76 -14.55 -16.38
CA LYS A 182 -18.98 -13.89 -17.68
C LYS A 182 -19.47 -14.88 -18.74
N GLY A 183 -18.85 -16.06 -18.83
CA GLY A 183 -19.29 -17.12 -19.74
C GLY A 183 -20.72 -17.59 -19.43
N ALA A 184 -21.02 -17.83 -18.15
CA ALA A 184 -22.35 -18.25 -17.71
C ALA A 184 -23.43 -17.20 -18.03
N LYS A 185 -23.14 -15.91 -17.83
CA LYS A 185 -24.06 -14.80 -18.17
C LYS A 185 -24.34 -14.73 -19.68
N ILE A 186 -23.34 -14.97 -20.52
CA ILE A 186 -23.51 -15.04 -21.98
C ILE A 186 -24.41 -16.21 -22.36
N MET A 187 -24.15 -17.42 -21.82
CA MET A 187 -25.00 -18.60 -22.08
C MET A 187 -26.45 -18.38 -21.64
N GLN A 188 -26.64 -17.79 -20.46
CA GLN A 188 -27.96 -17.51 -19.93
C GLN A 188 -28.74 -16.56 -20.83
N ALA A 189 -28.10 -15.51 -21.34
CA ALA A 189 -28.71 -14.57 -22.28
C ALA A 189 -29.03 -15.20 -23.64
N ALA A 190 -28.23 -16.16 -24.09
CA ALA A 190 -28.43 -16.85 -25.36
C ALA A 190 -29.51 -17.95 -25.30
N THR A 191 -29.75 -18.54 -24.13
CA THR A 191 -30.65 -19.71 -23.98
C THR A 191 -32.05 -19.50 -24.60
N PRO A 192 -32.74 -18.35 -24.43
CA PRO A 192 -34.05 -18.14 -25.04
C PRO A 192 -34.05 -18.13 -26.56
N THR A 193 -32.90 -17.85 -27.21
CA THR A 193 -32.80 -17.73 -28.65
C THR A 193 -32.45 -19.05 -29.35
N ALA A 194 -32.28 -20.14 -28.59
CA ALA A 194 -31.81 -21.42 -29.13
C ALA A 194 -32.66 -21.98 -30.28
N ASN A 195 -33.98 -21.76 -30.22
CA ASN A 195 -34.92 -22.25 -31.25
C ASN A 195 -35.34 -21.17 -32.25
N THR A 196 -35.20 -19.89 -31.91
CA THR A 196 -35.66 -18.76 -32.75
C THR A 196 -34.54 -18.16 -33.59
N GLU A 197 -33.30 -18.18 -33.10
CA GLU A 197 -32.12 -17.63 -33.76
C GLU A 197 -30.91 -18.57 -33.56
N PRO A 198 -30.90 -19.77 -34.18
CA PRO A 198 -29.92 -20.82 -33.90
C PRO A 198 -28.47 -20.39 -34.22
N GLU A 199 -28.24 -19.58 -35.25
CA GLU A 199 -26.91 -19.05 -35.57
C GLU A 199 -26.41 -18.06 -34.52
N ASN A 200 -27.30 -17.21 -33.99
CA ASN A 200 -26.96 -16.29 -32.90
C ASN A 200 -26.66 -17.06 -31.61
N TYR A 201 -27.49 -18.04 -31.26
CA TYR A 201 -27.25 -18.92 -30.11
C TYR A 201 -25.90 -19.63 -30.21
N LYS A 202 -25.55 -20.16 -31.38
CA LYS A 202 -24.26 -20.81 -31.64
C LYS A 202 -23.09 -19.83 -31.49
N ALA A 203 -23.21 -18.61 -32.00
CA ALA A 203 -22.19 -17.58 -31.89
C ALA A 203 -21.95 -17.15 -30.43
N GLU A 204 -23.01 -16.88 -29.67
CA GLU A 204 -22.91 -16.54 -28.25
C GLU A 204 -22.39 -17.71 -27.41
N SER A 205 -22.81 -18.94 -27.73
CA SER A 205 -22.28 -20.15 -27.08
C SER A 205 -20.77 -20.29 -27.30
N ALA A 206 -20.28 -20.01 -28.51
CA ALA A 206 -18.85 -20.00 -28.78
C ALA A 206 -18.12 -18.93 -27.95
N LYS A 207 -18.68 -17.71 -27.83
CA LYS A 207 -18.12 -16.65 -26.98
C LYS A 207 -18.06 -17.09 -25.51
N ALA A 208 -19.12 -17.68 -24.97
CA ALA A 208 -19.13 -18.19 -23.61
C ALA A 208 -18.05 -19.26 -23.37
N LYS A 209 -17.89 -20.21 -24.31
CA LYS A 209 -16.84 -21.23 -24.25
C LYS A 209 -15.43 -20.61 -24.18
N THR A 210 -15.17 -19.50 -24.88
CA THR A 210 -13.86 -18.81 -24.75
C THR A 210 -13.61 -18.31 -23.33
N TYR A 211 -14.63 -17.84 -22.61
CA TYR A 211 -14.50 -17.42 -21.22
C TYR A 211 -14.32 -18.60 -20.27
N PHE A 212 -15.01 -19.71 -20.49
CA PHE A 212 -14.77 -20.95 -19.73
C PHE A 212 -13.35 -21.46 -19.91
N GLN A 213 -12.80 -21.41 -21.12
CA GLN A 213 -11.39 -21.77 -21.37
C GLN A 213 -10.43 -20.82 -20.62
N LYS A 214 -10.66 -19.51 -20.65
CA LYS A 214 -9.88 -18.53 -19.86
C LYS A 214 -9.95 -18.84 -18.36
N ALA A 215 -11.14 -19.18 -17.85
CA ALA A 215 -11.32 -19.55 -16.44
C ALA A 215 -10.47 -20.77 -16.06
N ILE A 216 -10.50 -21.84 -16.87
CA ILE A 216 -9.68 -23.04 -16.66
C ILE A 216 -8.19 -22.73 -16.63
N VAL A 217 -7.70 -21.84 -17.51
CA VAL A 217 -6.29 -21.44 -17.54
C VAL A 217 -5.87 -20.83 -16.20
N GLU A 218 -6.62 -19.87 -15.68
CA GLU A 218 -6.26 -19.19 -14.43
C GLU A 218 -6.43 -20.09 -13.20
N LEU A 219 -7.47 -20.92 -13.17
CA LEU A 219 -7.69 -21.89 -12.10
C LEU A 219 -6.62 -22.99 -12.07
N ASN A 220 -6.11 -23.42 -13.24
CA ASN A 220 -4.99 -24.36 -13.28
C ASN A 220 -3.69 -23.73 -12.74
N LYS A 221 -3.45 -22.43 -13.00
CA LYS A 221 -2.33 -21.72 -12.35
C LYS A 221 -2.52 -21.69 -10.83
N ALA A 222 -3.74 -21.44 -10.34
CA ALA A 222 -4.03 -21.49 -8.91
C ALA A 222 -3.79 -22.90 -8.32
N LYS A 223 -4.27 -23.94 -8.99
CA LYS A 223 -4.11 -25.35 -8.60
C LYS A 223 -2.63 -25.77 -8.56
N ALA A 224 -1.81 -25.29 -9.50
CA ALA A 224 -0.38 -25.59 -9.51
C ALA A 224 0.34 -25.08 -8.25
N ILE A 225 -0.15 -23.99 -7.65
CA ILE A 225 0.42 -23.41 -6.42
C ILE A 225 -0.22 -24.04 -5.17
N ALA A 226 -1.52 -24.31 -5.21
CA ALA A 226 -2.28 -24.88 -4.09
C ALA A 226 -3.14 -26.08 -4.57
N PRO A 227 -2.54 -27.27 -4.75
CA PRO A 227 -3.24 -28.42 -5.32
C PRO A 227 -4.35 -29.00 -4.42
N ALA A 228 -4.29 -28.75 -3.11
CA ALA A 228 -5.27 -29.22 -2.13
C ALA A 228 -6.47 -28.25 -1.91
N ARG A 229 -6.56 -27.17 -2.69
CA ARG A 229 -7.57 -26.11 -2.55
C ARG A 229 -8.87 -26.56 -3.23
N GLU A 230 -9.81 -27.12 -2.47
CA GLU A 230 -10.99 -27.85 -2.98
C GLU A 230 -11.95 -27.04 -3.84
N ASP A 231 -12.18 -25.78 -3.50
CA ASP A 231 -13.00 -24.87 -4.29
C ASP A 231 -12.34 -24.53 -5.65
N VAL A 232 -11.01 -24.52 -5.77
CA VAL A 232 -10.32 -24.42 -7.09
C VAL A 232 -10.59 -25.70 -7.90
N THR A 233 -10.38 -26.88 -7.31
CA THR A 233 -10.50 -28.14 -8.05
C THR A 233 -11.94 -28.45 -8.45
N SER A 234 -12.92 -28.18 -7.58
CA SER A 234 -14.34 -28.33 -7.89
C SER A 234 -14.79 -27.34 -8.98
N THR A 235 -14.39 -26.07 -8.91
CA THR A 235 -14.72 -25.08 -9.95
C THR A 235 -14.16 -25.48 -11.32
N ILE A 236 -12.93 -26.03 -11.37
CA ILE A 236 -12.36 -26.58 -12.61
C ILE A 236 -13.24 -27.71 -13.16
N THR A 237 -13.67 -28.64 -12.32
CA THR A 237 -14.54 -29.76 -12.72
C THR A 237 -15.89 -29.26 -13.25
N THR A 238 -16.51 -28.31 -12.56
CA THR A 238 -17.76 -27.68 -13.00
C THR A 238 -17.62 -27.06 -14.38
N ILE A 239 -16.58 -26.25 -14.62
CA ILE A 239 -16.39 -25.57 -15.90
C ILE A 239 -16.09 -26.58 -17.02
N LYS A 240 -15.36 -27.65 -16.74
CA LYS A 240 -15.12 -28.73 -17.73
C LYS A 240 -16.40 -29.42 -18.18
N GLY A 241 -17.41 -29.52 -17.31
CA GLY A 241 -18.73 -30.06 -17.69
C GLY A 241 -19.53 -29.16 -18.63
N LEU A 242 -19.11 -27.90 -18.83
CA LEU A 242 -19.79 -26.91 -19.69
C LEU A 242 -19.11 -26.73 -21.07
N LEU A 243 -17.94 -27.35 -21.29
CA LEU A 243 -17.16 -27.24 -22.53
C LEU A 243 -17.49 -28.36 -23.50
#